data_AF-A0A7V5RGV5-F1
#
_entry.id   AF-A0A7V5RGV5-F1
#
_cell.length_a   1.000
_cell.length_b   1.000
_cell.length_c   1.000
_cell.angle_alpha   90.00
_cell.angle_beta   90.00
_cell.angle_gamma   90.00
#
_symmetry.space_group_name_H-M   'P 1'
#
loop_
_entity.id
_entity.type
_entity.pdbx_description
1 polymer ?
#
loop_
_entity_poly.entity_id
_entity_poly.type
_entity_poly.pdbx_seq_one_letter_code
_entity_poly.pdbx_strand_id
1 'polypeptide(L)'
;IDRNLILGKLVDTHYTRNDYEFDRGTFRVRGDVIEVMPAYDREAIRIEMFGNEIEAISRINVVTGEILEKMERAAIYPAKHFVTSRPRLEVAVKEIEKELEERLEYFRRKGKLLEAQRLEMRTRYDIEMLQELGYCSGVENYSRHLTNRQAGERPYTLIDYFPKDFLCIIDESHATIPQINGMYHGDRSRKETLVEFGFRLPCALDNRPLRFEEFDELVPQKICVSATPADFEIEKSQGVVVEQVIRPTGLMDPEIEVRPVKGQIDDLLAEIRRRVAAKQRVLVLTLTKRMAEDLTDYLADVAVRVRYIHSEIDALDRMEILRDLRLAEYDVLVGINLLREGLDMPEVSLVAILDADKEGYLRSERSLMQIAGRAARNADGKVIFYADNITGSMQKTMDETARRRKIQAEYNEKHGITPTTLYKTVEEVMQSTRVADVRSDSYNKDKREDFQVSESEWKKLTPFEREEKLDMLEKQMIRASQELEFEKAAAIRDEIDRLKAGKKRGGSRYSKYNR
;
A
#
# COMPACT_ATOMS: atom_id res chain seq x y z
N ILE A 1 22.50 -7.63 39.19
CA ILE A 1 23.23 -7.32 37.94
C ILE A 1 23.77 -5.90 38.03
N ASP A 2 25.01 -5.65 37.63
CA ASP A 2 25.56 -4.28 37.66
C ASP A 2 24.90 -3.40 36.59
N ARG A 3 24.62 -2.13 36.92
CA ARG A 3 23.97 -1.18 36.01
C ARG A 3 24.73 -1.04 34.69
N ASN A 4 26.05 -0.87 34.73
CA ASN A 4 26.86 -0.67 33.53
C ASN A 4 26.89 -1.92 32.66
N LEU A 5 26.72 -3.11 33.24
CA LEU A 5 26.56 -4.34 32.48
C LEU A 5 25.25 -4.35 31.68
N ILE A 6 24.16 -3.82 32.24
CA ILE A 6 22.89 -3.65 31.49
C ILE A 6 23.11 -2.70 30.31
N LEU A 7 23.75 -1.55 30.56
CA LEU A 7 24.02 -0.56 29.50
C LEU A 7 24.90 -1.14 28.40
N GLY A 8 25.94 -1.90 28.76
CA GLY A 8 26.79 -2.61 27.80
C GLY A 8 25.99 -3.57 26.92
N LYS A 9 25.10 -4.38 27.51
CA LYS A 9 24.23 -5.28 26.74
C LYS A 9 23.24 -4.55 25.82
N LEU A 10 22.75 -3.38 26.23
CA LEU A 10 21.92 -2.54 25.38
C LEU A 10 22.70 -2.01 24.18
N VAL A 11 23.94 -1.56 24.39
CA VAL A 11 24.84 -1.14 23.30
C VAL A 11 25.18 -2.31 22.38
N ASP A 12 25.49 -3.48 22.93
CA ASP A 12 25.77 -4.71 22.16
C ASP A 12 24.58 -5.15 21.30
N THR A 13 23.36 -4.74 21.67
CA THR A 13 22.12 -4.99 20.92
C THR A 13 21.67 -3.79 20.08
N HIS A 14 22.59 -2.86 19.83
CA HIS A 14 22.46 -1.66 19.00
C HIS A 14 21.49 -0.58 19.51
N TYR A 15 21.21 -0.55 20.81
CA TYR A 15 20.57 0.63 21.39
C TYR A 15 21.57 1.77 21.57
N THR A 16 21.12 3.00 21.34
CA THR A 16 21.95 4.21 21.51
C THR A 16 21.60 4.92 22.81
N ARG A 17 22.60 5.33 23.58
CA ARG A 17 22.34 6.18 24.75
C ARG A 17 21.99 7.58 24.29
N ASN A 18 20.81 8.07 24.65
CA ASN A 18 20.40 9.45 24.39
C ASN A 18 19.55 9.98 25.54
N ASP A 19 20.17 10.79 26.40
CA ASP A 19 19.52 11.34 27.60
C ASP A 19 18.59 12.53 27.27
N TYR A 20 18.72 13.12 26.07
CA TYR A 20 17.97 14.31 25.63
C TYR A 20 16.76 13.93 24.78
N GLU A 21 16.98 13.15 23.72
CA GLU A 21 15.92 12.68 22.82
C GLU A 21 15.66 11.20 23.05
N PHE A 22 14.51 10.91 23.66
CA PHE A 22 14.12 9.55 24.02
C PHE A 22 13.21 8.94 22.95
N ASP A 23 13.83 8.52 21.85
CA ASP A 23 13.16 7.93 20.68
C ASP A 23 13.40 6.40 20.58
N ARG A 24 12.73 5.73 19.64
CA ARG A 24 12.85 4.29 19.38
C ARG A 24 14.29 3.83 19.20
N GLY A 25 14.64 2.74 19.88
CA GLY A 25 16.00 2.19 19.83
C GLY A 25 17.01 2.96 20.67
N THR A 26 16.53 3.83 21.58
CA THR A 26 17.40 4.55 22.52
C THR A 26 17.17 4.11 23.96
N PHE A 27 18.14 4.40 24.82
CA PHE A 27 17.98 4.34 26.26
C PHE A 27 18.54 5.60 26.92
N ARG A 28 18.00 5.95 28.08
CA ARG A 28 18.49 7.03 28.93
C ARG A 28 18.69 6.58 30.36
N VAL A 29 19.54 7.29 31.09
CA VAL A 29 19.89 6.94 32.47
C VAL A 29 19.75 8.17 33.37
N ARG A 30 18.95 8.03 34.44
CA ARG A 30 18.75 9.07 35.46
C ARG A 30 19.00 8.46 36.84
N GLY A 31 20.22 8.60 37.33
CA GLY A 31 20.63 7.98 38.60
C GLY A 31 20.54 6.45 38.51
N ASP A 32 19.66 5.87 39.31
CA ASP A 32 19.43 4.43 39.37
C ASP A 32 18.28 3.95 38.46
N VAL A 33 17.71 4.86 37.66
CA VAL A 33 16.67 4.55 36.70
C VAL A 33 17.25 4.46 35.29
N ILE A 34 17.05 3.32 34.64
CA ILE A 34 17.30 3.13 33.21
C ILE A 34 15.95 3.11 32.51
N GLU A 35 15.76 3.96 31.50
CA GLU A 35 14.60 3.87 30.63
C GLU A 35 15.04 3.47 29.24
N VAL A 36 14.41 2.44 28.69
CA VAL A 36 14.69 1.90 27.36
C VAL A 36 13.45 2.08 26.50
N MET A 37 13.60 2.69 25.33
CA MET A 37 12.54 2.82 24.36
C MET A 37 12.72 1.74 23.28
N PRO A 38 11.96 0.63 23.31
CA PRO A 38 12.13 -0.45 22.35
C PRO A 38 11.92 0.02 20.91
N ALA A 39 12.68 -0.55 19.97
CA ALA A 39 12.55 -0.17 18.55
C ALA A 39 11.17 -0.55 17.95
N TYR A 40 10.51 -1.53 18.55
CA TYR A 40 9.28 -2.16 18.09
C TYR A 40 8.03 -1.72 18.85
N ASP A 41 8.16 -0.87 19.88
CA ASP A 41 7.05 -0.51 20.77
C ASP A 41 6.76 1.01 20.74
N ARG A 42 5.64 1.42 21.34
CA ARG A 42 5.27 2.82 21.59
C ARG A 42 5.45 3.20 23.06
N GLU A 43 5.62 2.22 23.93
CA GLU A 43 5.81 2.41 25.36
C GLU A 43 7.28 2.13 25.72
N ALA A 44 7.78 2.85 26.73
CA ALA A 44 9.13 2.62 27.22
C ALA A 44 9.12 1.66 28.41
N ILE A 45 10.24 0.97 28.60
CA ILE A 45 10.47 0.11 29.76
C ILE A 45 11.37 0.88 30.72
N ARG A 46 10.86 1.16 31.92
CA ARG A 46 11.61 1.71 33.04
C ARG A 46 12.12 0.57 33.93
N ILE A 47 13.41 0.59 34.21
CA ILE A 47 14.12 -0.35 35.09
C ILE A 47 14.69 0.47 36.23
N GLU A 48 14.17 0.26 37.44
CA GLU A 48 14.59 0.95 38.66
C GLU A 48 15.56 0.03 39.41
N MET A 49 16.74 0.55 39.74
CA MET A 49 17.82 -0.19 40.38
C MET A 49 17.97 0.24 41.85
N PHE A 50 18.39 -0.69 42.70
CA PHE A 50 18.92 -0.40 44.03
C PHE A 50 20.29 -1.07 44.17
N GLY A 51 21.35 -0.28 43.98
CA GLY A 51 22.70 -0.82 43.86
C GLY A 51 22.84 -1.78 42.67
N ASN A 52 22.97 -3.08 42.97
CA ASN A 52 23.12 -4.15 41.96
C ASN A 52 21.87 -5.04 41.84
N GLU A 53 20.73 -4.57 42.34
CA GLU A 53 19.42 -5.26 42.27
C GLU A 53 18.43 -4.45 41.43
N ILE A 54 17.57 -5.13 40.68
CA ILE A 54 16.45 -4.49 39.98
C ILE A 54 15.28 -4.51 40.97
N GLU A 55 14.86 -3.33 41.41
CA GLU A 55 13.76 -3.17 42.38
C GLU A 55 12.40 -3.21 41.68
N ALA A 56 12.29 -2.58 40.52
CA ALA A 56 11.06 -2.55 39.76
C ALA A 56 11.30 -2.49 38.25
N ILE A 57 10.40 -3.13 37.50
CA ILE A 57 10.29 -2.98 36.05
C ILE A 57 8.88 -2.48 35.75
N SER A 58 8.77 -1.42 34.95
CA SER A 58 7.48 -0.83 34.60
C SER A 58 7.43 -0.44 33.13
N ARG A 59 6.27 -0.55 32.50
CA ARG A 59 5.95 0.14 31.25
C ARG A 59 5.49 1.54 31.55
N ILE A 60 5.97 2.50 30.77
CA ILE A 60 5.67 3.91 30.95
C ILE A 60 5.26 4.56 29.64
N ASN A 61 4.41 5.57 29.75
CA ASN A 61 4.18 6.51 28.66
C ASN A 61 5.43 7.37 28.46
N VAL A 62 5.93 7.44 27.23
CA VAL A 62 7.19 8.11 26.87
C VAL A 62 7.12 9.63 27.10
N VAL A 63 5.93 10.22 26.94
CA VAL A 63 5.71 11.67 27.02
C VAL A 63 5.39 12.10 28.46
N THR A 64 4.42 11.44 29.10
CA THR A 64 3.97 11.83 30.45
C THR A 64 4.82 11.24 31.56
N GLY A 65 5.54 10.15 31.28
CA GLY A 65 6.30 9.40 32.29
C GLY A 65 5.43 8.58 33.25
N GLU A 66 4.11 8.54 33.01
CA GLU A 66 3.14 7.79 33.79
C GLU A 66 3.40 6.29 33.69
N ILE A 67 3.28 5.58 34.81
CA ILE A 67 3.39 4.12 34.87
C ILE A 67 2.08 3.52 34.39
N LEU A 68 2.16 2.78 33.29
CA LEU A 68 1.03 2.07 32.68
C LEU A 68 0.84 0.69 33.30
N GLU A 69 1.94 -0.03 33.50
CA GLU A 69 1.93 -1.41 33.98
C GLU A 69 3.21 -1.70 34.77
N LYS A 70 3.10 -2.39 35.91
CA LYS A 70 4.26 -2.97 36.63
C LYS A 70 4.47 -4.40 36.19
N MET A 71 5.72 -4.79 35.96
CA MET A 71 6.10 -6.08 35.38
C MET A 71 7.12 -6.78 36.27
N GLU A 72 7.02 -8.11 36.37
CA GLU A 72 8.05 -8.93 37.04
C GLU A 72 9.26 -9.21 36.13
N ARG A 73 9.04 -9.21 34.81
CA ARG A 73 10.06 -9.50 33.80
C ARG A 73 9.80 -8.71 32.52
N ALA A 74 10.87 -8.31 31.84
CA ALA A 74 10.80 -7.70 30.52
C ALA A 74 11.86 -8.32 29.59
N ALA A 75 11.48 -8.53 28.32
CA ALA A 75 12.39 -8.96 27.27
C ALA A 75 12.63 -7.78 26.32
N ILE A 76 13.90 -7.39 26.20
CA ILE A 76 14.34 -6.34 25.28
C ILE A 76 15.04 -7.04 24.12
N TYR A 77 14.40 -7.04 22.96
CA TYR A 77 14.99 -7.58 21.73
C TYR A 77 15.92 -6.55 21.09
N PRO A 78 16.86 -6.97 20.23
CA PRO A 78 17.79 -6.03 19.63
C PRO A 78 17.11 -4.94 18.78
N ALA A 79 17.71 -3.76 18.75
CA ALA A 79 17.17 -2.61 18.01
C ALA A 79 17.26 -2.78 16.49
N LYS A 80 18.06 -3.73 16.00
CA LYS A 80 18.24 -4.07 14.60
C LYS A 80 18.11 -5.58 14.39
N HIS A 81 17.69 -6.01 13.19
CA HIS A 81 17.59 -7.44 12.86
C HIS A 81 18.94 -8.09 12.55
N PHE A 82 19.90 -7.33 12.00
CA PHE A 82 21.26 -7.80 11.73
C PHE A 82 22.17 -7.44 12.89
N VAL A 83 22.22 -8.30 13.91
CA VAL A 83 23.16 -8.18 15.02
C VAL A 83 24.17 -9.31 14.94
N THR A 84 25.44 -8.97 14.96
CA THR A 84 26.55 -9.93 14.89
C THR A 84 27.48 -9.70 16.08
N SER A 85 27.96 -10.77 16.71
CA SER A 85 28.95 -10.66 17.78
C SER A 85 30.31 -10.28 17.21
N ARG A 86 31.11 -9.52 17.99
CA ARG A 86 32.44 -9.07 17.57
C ARG A 86 33.36 -10.21 17.08
N PRO A 87 33.45 -11.37 17.75
CA PRO A 87 34.26 -12.50 17.25
C PRO A 87 33.79 -13.02 15.90
N ARG A 88 32.48 -13.03 15.64
CA ARG A 88 31.91 -13.50 14.36
C ARG A 88 32.15 -12.47 13.25
N LEU A 89 32.12 -11.19 13.60
CA LEU A 89 32.43 -10.11 12.68
C LEU A 89 33.88 -10.17 12.18
N GLU A 90 34.84 -10.44 13.08
CA GLU A 90 36.26 -10.59 12.72
C GLU A 90 36.50 -11.74 11.73
N VAL A 91 35.80 -12.86 11.91
CA VAL A 91 35.85 -13.98 10.96
C VAL A 91 35.22 -13.57 9.62
N ALA A 92 34.06 -12.93 9.65
CA ALA A 92 33.37 -12.49 8.43
C ALA A 92 34.22 -11.49 7.63
N VAL A 93 34.91 -10.55 8.28
CA VAL A 93 35.80 -9.58 7.62
C VAL A 93 36.92 -10.29 6.86
N LYS A 94 37.55 -11.30 7.45
CA LYS A 94 38.61 -12.07 6.77
C LYS A 94 38.10 -12.80 5.52
N GLU A 95 36.90 -13.35 5.58
CA GLU A 95 36.28 -14.00 4.42
C GLU A 95 35.86 -12.99 3.34
N ILE A 96 35.43 -11.79 3.73
CA ILE A 96 35.14 -10.68 2.80
C ILE A 96 36.43 -10.20 2.11
N GLU A 97 37.53 -10.04 2.87
CA GLU A 97 38.84 -9.66 2.33
C GLU A 97 39.35 -10.69 1.32
N LYS A 98 39.24 -11.98 1.65
CA LYS A 98 39.62 -13.07 0.76
C LYS A 98 38.81 -13.06 -0.54
N GLU A 99 37.48 -12.95 -0.45
CA GLU A 99 36.63 -12.88 -1.64
C GLU A 99 36.90 -11.61 -2.47
N LEU A 100 37.23 -10.50 -1.82
CA LEU A 100 37.66 -9.28 -2.49
C LEU A 100 38.94 -9.52 -3.30
N GLU A 101 39.97 -10.12 -2.71
CA GLU A 101 41.23 -10.41 -3.41
C GLU A 101 41.01 -11.28 -4.65
N GLU A 102 40.26 -12.37 -4.51
CA GLU A 102 39.91 -13.27 -5.62
C GLU A 102 39.16 -12.52 -6.73
N ARG A 103 38.21 -11.66 -6.35
CA ARG A 103 37.40 -10.91 -7.33
C ARG A 103 38.19 -9.80 -8.02
N LEU A 104 39.11 -9.14 -7.32
CA LEU A 104 40.00 -8.13 -7.91
C LEU A 104 40.95 -8.78 -8.92
N GLU A 105 41.49 -9.96 -8.60
CA GLU A 105 42.32 -10.71 -9.55
C GLU A 105 41.53 -11.08 -10.82
N TYR A 106 40.29 -11.56 -10.66
CA TYR A 106 39.39 -11.83 -11.78
C TYR A 106 39.22 -10.61 -12.70
N PHE A 107 38.91 -9.44 -12.13
CA PHE A 107 38.73 -8.22 -12.92
C PHE A 107 40.02 -7.75 -13.61
N ARG A 108 41.15 -7.78 -12.89
CA ARG A 108 42.46 -7.41 -13.45
C ARG A 108 42.86 -8.31 -14.62
N ARG A 109 42.66 -9.64 -14.49
CA ARG A 109 42.92 -10.61 -15.57
C ARG A 109 42.01 -10.40 -16.79
N LYS A 110 40.80 -9.85 -16.60
CA LYS A 110 39.85 -9.55 -17.68
C LYS A 110 40.00 -8.12 -18.25
N GLY A 111 40.97 -7.33 -17.79
CA GLY A 111 41.15 -5.94 -18.22
C GLY A 111 40.09 -4.97 -17.70
N LYS A 112 39.24 -5.40 -16.76
CA LYS A 112 38.16 -4.60 -16.13
C LYS A 112 38.72 -3.77 -14.96
N LEU A 113 39.65 -2.86 -15.25
CA LEU A 113 40.40 -2.11 -14.24
C LEU A 113 39.54 -1.13 -13.43
N LEU A 114 38.54 -0.50 -14.09
CA LEU A 114 37.62 0.43 -13.45
C LEU A 114 36.74 -0.29 -12.42
N GLU A 115 36.21 -1.46 -12.79
CA GLU A 115 35.41 -2.32 -11.91
C GLU A 115 36.24 -2.81 -10.72
N ALA A 116 37.50 -3.19 -10.94
CA ALA A 116 38.41 -3.58 -9.86
C ALA A 116 38.63 -2.43 -8.87
N GLN A 117 38.99 -1.24 -9.36
CA GLN A 117 39.20 -0.06 -8.51
C GLN A 117 37.94 0.32 -7.73
N ARG A 118 36.78 0.32 -8.40
CA ARG A 118 35.48 0.61 -7.79
C ARG A 118 35.16 -0.36 -6.65
N LEU A 119 35.33 -1.65 -6.90
CA LEU A 119 35.07 -2.69 -5.93
C LEU A 119 36.01 -2.57 -4.73
N GLU A 120 37.30 -2.37 -4.98
CA GLU A 120 38.33 -2.25 -3.94
C GLU A 120 38.04 -1.09 -2.99
N MET A 121 37.83 0.13 -3.53
CA MET A 121 37.54 1.31 -2.70
C MET A 121 36.30 1.11 -1.84
N ARG A 122 35.23 0.56 -2.42
CA ARG A 122 33.96 0.39 -1.71
C ARG A 122 34.05 -0.68 -0.62
N THR A 123 34.61 -1.84 -0.94
CA THR A 123 34.67 -2.96 0.01
C THR A 123 35.65 -2.66 1.15
N ARG A 124 36.79 -2.00 0.89
CA ARG A 124 37.71 -1.59 1.97
C ARG A 124 37.07 -0.58 2.93
N TYR A 125 36.35 0.40 2.41
CA TYR A 125 35.59 1.34 3.25
C TYR A 125 34.52 0.61 4.09
N ASP A 126 33.77 -0.31 3.48
CA ASP A 126 32.78 -1.11 4.20
C ASP A 126 33.45 -1.97 5.31
N ILE A 127 34.63 -2.55 5.06
CA ILE A 127 35.41 -3.31 6.05
C ILE A 127 35.85 -2.43 7.22
N GLU A 128 36.41 -1.25 6.96
CA GLU A 128 36.81 -0.30 8.00
C GLU A 128 35.62 0.07 8.90
N MET A 129 34.48 0.37 8.29
CA MET A 129 33.24 0.67 9.03
C MET A 129 32.75 -0.51 9.86
N LEU A 130 32.85 -1.74 9.34
CA LEU A 130 32.52 -2.94 10.11
C LEU A 130 33.47 -3.11 11.30
N GLN A 131 34.78 -2.95 11.13
CA GLN A 131 35.76 -3.11 12.21
C GLN A 131 35.61 -2.07 13.32
N GLU A 132 35.36 -0.80 12.96
CA GLU A 132 35.25 0.31 13.91
C GLU A 132 33.89 0.38 14.59
N LEU A 133 32.79 0.27 13.82
CA LEU A 133 31.43 0.51 14.32
C LEU A 133 30.59 -0.76 14.47
N GLY A 134 31.08 -1.92 14.00
CA GLY A 134 30.29 -3.15 13.94
C GLY A 134 29.18 -3.13 12.88
N TYR A 135 29.11 -2.09 12.04
CA TYR A 135 28.06 -1.88 11.06
C TYR A 135 28.53 -0.96 9.92
N CYS A 136 28.05 -1.20 8.71
CA CYS A 136 28.21 -0.32 7.56
C CYS A 136 26.89 -0.13 6.80
N SER A 137 26.80 0.93 5.99
CA SER A 137 25.62 1.13 5.15
C SER A 137 25.57 0.07 4.06
N GLY A 138 24.48 -0.70 3.99
CA GLY A 138 24.38 -1.82 3.08
C GLY A 138 25.00 -3.12 3.60
N VAL A 139 25.11 -3.27 4.94
CA VAL A 139 25.66 -4.47 5.60
C VAL A 139 25.00 -5.77 5.14
N GLU A 140 23.74 -5.73 4.70
CA GLU A 140 23.00 -6.89 4.19
C GLU A 140 23.67 -7.55 2.99
N ASN A 141 24.48 -6.82 2.22
CA ASN A 141 25.24 -7.36 1.09
C ASN A 141 26.36 -8.32 1.52
N TYR A 142 26.72 -8.31 2.80
CA TYR A 142 27.67 -9.23 3.42
C TYR A 142 26.97 -10.27 4.31
N SER A 143 25.63 -10.35 4.28
CA SER A 143 24.84 -11.19 5.18
C SER A 143 25.27 -12.66 5.19
N ARG A 144 25.69 -13.23 4.04
CA ARG A 144 26.23 -14.60 3.99
C ARG A 144 27.44 -14.78 4.90
N HIS A 145 28.43 -13.90 4.77
CA HIS A 145 29.65 -13.93 5.57
C HIS A 145 29.36 -13.69 7.05
N LEU A 146 28.52 -12.71 7.36
CA LEU A 146 28.10 -12.40 8.73
C LEU A 146 27.35 -13.57 9.38
N THR A 147 26.60 -14.33 8.60
CA THR A 147 25.87 -15.52 9.06
C THR A 147 26.68 -16.81 8.93
N ASN A 148 27.93 -16.77 8.46
CA ASN A 148 28.76 -17.95 8.23
C ASN A 148 28.04 -19.05 7.41
N ARG A 149 27.20 -18.64 6.47
CA ARG A 149 26.49 -19.53 5.55
C ARG A 149 27.36 -19.87 4.35
N GLN A 150 27.12 -21.02 3.75
CA GLN A 150 27.78 -21.41 2.50
C GLN A 150 27.23 -20.62 1.30
N ALA A 151 28.01 -20.53 0.23
CA ALA A 151 27.57 -19.91 -1.01
C ALA A 151 26.34 -20.62 -1.57
N GLY A 152 25.33 -19.86 -2.00
CA GLY A 152 24.05 -20.39 -2.49
C GLY A 152 23.06 -20.84 -1.42
N GLU A 153 23.48 -20.98 -0.15
CA GLU A 153 22.61 -21.40 0.95
C GLU A 153 21.41 -20.44 1.10
N ARG A 154 20.27 -20.99 1.54
CA ARG A 154 19.04 -20.24 1.74
C ARG A 154 19.22 -19.15 2.82
N PRO A 155 18.74 -17.92 2.59
CA PRO A 155 18.77 -16.86 3.60
C PRO A 155 17.72 -17.09 4.70
N TYR A 156 18.00 -16.58 5.89
CA TYR A 156 16.99 -16.46 6.95
C TYR A 156 15.97 -15.39 6.59
N THR A 157 14.71 -15.68 6.85
CA THR A 157 13.55 -14.84 6.57
C THR A 157 12.63 -14.79 7.77
N LEU A 158 11.54 -14.03 7.67
CA LEU A 158 10.49 -14.01 8.69
C LEU A 158 9.94 -15.42 8.99
N ILE A 159 9.88 -16.30 7.99
CA ILE A 159 9.37 -17.68 8.15
C ILE A 159 10.18 -18.46 9.19
N ASP A 160 11.49 -18.20 9.26
CA ASP A 160 12.40 -18.87 10.21
C ASP A 160 12.17 -18.47 11.67
N TYR A 161 11.46 -17.38 11.93
CA TYR A 161 11.07 -16.94 13.27
C TYR A 161 9.79 -17.61 13.76
N PHE A 162 9.02 -18.23 12.87
CA PHE A 162 7.83 -18.97 13.25
C PHE A 162 8.18 -20.35 13.81
N PRO A 163 7.36 -20.88 14.74
CA PRO A 163 7.37 -22.31 15.06
C PRO A 163 7.18 -23.17 13.82
N LYS A 164 7.66 -24.42 13.85
CA LYS A 164 7.61 -25.32 12.69
C LYS A 164 6.19 -25.67 12.22
N ASP A 165 5.20 -25.51 13.09
CA ASP A 165 3.78 -25.86 12.90
C ASP A 165 2.90 -24.65 12.59
N PHE A 166 3.48 -23.55 12.08
CA PHE A 166 2.71 -22.39 11.68
C PHE A 166 1.80 -22.66 10.47
N LEU A 167 0.71 -21.90 10.39
CA LEU A 167 -0.20 -21.87 9.25
C LEU A 167 0.10 -20.64 8.40
N CYS A 168 0.25 -20.83 7.09
CA CYS A 168 0.33 -19.73 6.13
C CYS A 168 -1.01 -19.54 5.41
N ILE A 169 -1.51 -18.31 5.35
CA ILE A 169 -2.64 -17.93 4.50
C ILE A 169 -2.08 -17.07 3.38
N ILE A 170 -2.30 -17.50 2.14
CA ILE A 170 -1.87 -16.79 0.94
C ILE A 170 -3.10 -16.13 0.34
N ASP A 171 -3.30 -14.85 0.68
CA ASP A 171 -4.37 -14.04 0.10
C ASP A 171 -4.08 -13.72 -1.36
N GLU A 172 -5.14 -13.59 -2.16
CA GLU A 172 -5.09 -13.42 -3.61
C GLU A 172 -4.03 -14.32 -4.29
N SER A 173 -4.01 -15.59 -3.88
CA SER A 173 -2.97 -16.58 -4.23
C SER A 173 -2.59 -16.64 -5.72
N HIS A 174 -3.58 -16.52 -6.60
CA HIS A 174 -3.38 -16.46 -8.05
C HIS A 174 -2.43 -15.34 -8.54
N ALA A 175 -2.25 -14.27 -7.75
CA ALA A 175 -1.32 -13.17 -8.00
C ALA A 175 -0.10 -13.24 -7.06
N THR A 176 -0.32 -13.56 -5.79
CA THR A 176 0.74 -13.62 -4.76
C THR A 176 1.77 -14.71 -5.04
N ILE A 177 1.35 -15.88 -5.52
CA ILE A 177 2.26 -17.01 -5.82
C ILE A 177 3.21 -16.67 -6.99
N PRO A 178 2.72 -16.19 -8.15
CA PRO A 178 3.60 -15.68 -9.21
C PRO A 178 4.53 -14.57 -8.74
N GLN A 179 4.06 -13.67 -7.86
CA GLN A 179 4.88 -12.61 -7.30
C GLN A 179 6.04 -13.19 -6.49
N ILE A 180 5.78 -14.10 -5.54
CA ILE A 180 6.82 -14.78 -4.74
C ILE A 180 7.85 -15.44 -5.66
N ASN A 181 7.40 -16.15 -6.70
CA ASN A 181 8.28 -16.79 -7.66
C ASN A 181 9.16 -15.78 -8.42
N GLY A 182 8.58 -14.65 -8.84
CA GLY A 182 9.30 -13.59 -9.56
C GLY A 182 10.36 -12.85 -8.74
N MET A 183 10.24 -12.80 -7.40
CA MET A 183 11.12 -12.00 -6.54
C MET A 183 12.60 -12.40 -6.67
N TYR A 184 12.90 -13.71 -6.67
CA TYR A 184 14.28 -14.19 -6.79
C TYR A 184 14.91 -13.78 -8.12
N HIS A 185 14.20 -14.00 -9.24
CA HIS A 185 14.72 -13.72 -10.57
C HIS A 185 14.96 -12.23 -10.81
N GLY A 186 14.04 -11.38 -10.35
CA GLY A 186 14.18 -9.93 -10.44
C GLY A 186 15.38 -9.40 -9.62
N ASP A 187 15.52 -9.86 -8.38
CA ASP A 187 16.66 -9.46 -7.54
C ASP A 187 17.99 -9.96 -8.08
N ARG A 188 18.02 -11.21 -8.57
CA ARG A 188 19.21 -11.83 -9.15
C ARG A 188 19.73 -11.07 -10.36
N SER A 189 18.86 -10.78 -11.34
CA SER A 189 19.23 -10.04 -12.57
C SER A 189 19.82 -8.67 -12.25
N ARG A 190 19.18 -7.93 -11.33
CA ARG A 190 19.68 -6.63 -10.86
C ARG A 190 21.06 -6.74 -10.21
N LYS A 191 21.25 -7.71 -9.31
CA LYS A 191 22.51 -7.85 -8.55
C LYS A 191 23.64 -8.42 -9.38
N GLU A 192 23.37 -9.30 -10.34
CA GLU A 192 24.38 -9.79 -11.28
C GLU A 192 25.01 -8.64 -12.06
N THR A 193 24.19 -7.68 -12.50
CA THR A 193 24.69 -6.44 -13.13
C THR A 193 25.61 -5.66 -12.18
N LEU A 194 25.22 -5.46 -10.91
CA LEU A 194 26.06 -4.76 -9.92
C LEU A 194 27.40 -5.48 -9.67
N VAL A 195 27.38 -6.82 -9.61
CA VAL A 195 28.56 -7.67 -9.41
C VAL A 195 29.45 -7.68 -10.66
N GLU A 196 28.87 -7.65 -11.85
CA GLU A 196 29.60 -7.59 -13.11
C GLU A 196 30.35 -6.27 -13.28
N PHE A 197 29.73 -5.16 -12.87
CA PHE A 197 30.31 -3.82 -12.93
C PHE A 197 31.04 -3.41 -11.65
N GLY A 198 31.40 -4.35 -10.76
CA GLY A 198 32.27 -4.07 -9.60
C GLY A 198 31.67 -3.13 -8.56
N PHE A 199 30.34 -3.04 -8.46
CA PHE A 199 29.68 -2.31 -7.37
C PHE A 199 29.52 -3.14 -6.09
N ARG A 200 29.50 -4.48 -6.21
CA ARG A 200 29.33 -5.44 -5.11
C ARG A 200 30.16 -6.70 -5.33
N LEU A 201 30.51 -7.38 -4.24
CA LEU A 201 31.11 -8.72 -4.26
C LEU A 201 30.09 -9.79 -4.70
N PRO A 202 30.55 -10.94 -5.22
CA PRO A 202 29.68 -12.07 -5.56
C PRO A 202 28.77 -12.53 -4.39
N CYS A 203 29.23 -12.48 -3.14
CA CYS A 203 28.42 -12.81 -1.96
C CYS A 203 27.15 -11.98 -1.81
N ALA A 204 27.08 -10.80 -2.43
CA ALA A 204 25.87 -9.98 -2.43
C ALA A 204 24.69 -10.68 -3.14
N LEU A 205 24.96 -11.67 -4.01
CA LEU A 205 23.95 -12.51 -4.64
C LEU A 205 23.30 -13.52 -3.66
N ASP A 206 23.96 -13.81 -2.54
CA ASP A 206 23.48 -14.71 -1.48
C ASP A 206 22.65 -13.98 -0.42
N ASN A 207 22.68 -12.64 -0.44
CA ASN A 207 21.62 -11.81 0.11
C ASN A 207 20.51 -11.76 -0.93
N ARG A 208 19.42 -12.50 -0.76
CA ARG A 208 18.39 -12.63 -1.80
C ARG A 208 17.04 -12.97 -1.17
N PRO A 209 15.93 -12.84 -1.91
CA PRO A 209 14.70 -13.52 -1.58
C PRO A 209 14.87 -15.05 -1.65
N LEU A 210 13.90 -15.77 -1.06
CA LEU A 210 13.77 -17.20 -1.27
C LEU A 210 13.50 -17.50 -2.75
N ARG A 211 14.06 -18.61 -3.22
CA ARG A 211 13.55 -19.26 -4.44
C ARG A 211 12.17 -19.83 -4.15
N PHE A 212 11.38 -20.05 -5.19
CA PHE A 212 10.03 -20.56 -5.00
C PHE A 212 10.02 -21.95 -4.36
N GLU A 213 10.96 -22.81 -4.74
CA GLU A 213 11.11 -24.16 -4.18
C GLU A 213 11.45 -24.10 -2.68
N GLU A 214 12.36 -23.19 -2.30
CA GLU A 214 12.71 -22.96 -0.89
C GLU A 214 11.50 -22.47 -0.07
N PHE A 215 10.68 -21.59 -0.65
CA PHE A 215 9.44 -21.15 -0.02
C PHE A 215 8.42 -22.30 0.11
N ASP A 216 8.23 -23.09 -0.94
CA ASP A 216 7.24 -24.17 -0.95
C ASP A 216 7.57 -25.24 0.11
N GLU A 217 8.86 -25.56 0.28
CA GLU A 217 9.37 -26.49 1.29
C GLU A 217 9.20 -25.97 2.73
N LEU A 218 9.45 -24.67 2.96
CA LEU A 218 9.35 -24.07 4.31
C LEU A 218 7.92 -23.91 4.80
N VAL A 219 6.96 -23.86 3.87
CA VAL A 219 5.56 -23.61 4.18
C VAL A 219 4.76 -24.86 3.81
N PRO A 220 4.83 -25.98 4.55
CA PRO A 220 4.13 -27.20 4.17
C PRO A 220 2.61 -27.07 4.33
N GLN A 221 2.14 -26.33 5.32
CA GLN A 221 0.71 -26.08 5.55
C GLN A 221 0.34 -24.66 5.11
N LYS A 222 -0.37 -24.57 3.97
CA LYS A 222 -0.83 -23.30 3.40
C LYS A 222 -2.30 -23.36 2.97
N ILE A 223 -3.03 -22.27 3.21
CA ILE A 223 -4.37 -22.04 2.66
C ILE A 223 -4.25 -20.98 1.58
N CYS A 224 -4.51 -21.36 0.32
CA CYS A 224 -4.57 -20.42 -0.79
C CYS A 224 -5.99 -19.84 -0.89
N VAL A 225 -6.11 -18.54 -0.74
CA VAL A 225 -7.40 -17.82 -0.84
C VAL A 225 -7.42 -17.10 -2.17
N SER A 226 -8.40 -17.40 -3.02
CA SER A 226 -8.66 -16.68 -4.27
C SER A 226 -10.04 -17.00 -4.80
N ALA A 227 -10.69 -16.02 -5.43
CA ALA A 227 -11.91 -16.24 -6.22
C ALA A 227 -11.62 -16.95 -7.56
N THR A 228 -10.36 -16.93 -8.00
CA THR A 228 -9.87 -17.47 -9.27
C THR A 228 -8.52 -18.19 -9.08
N PRO A 229 -8.48 -19.31 -8.34
CA PRO A 229 -7.24 -20.06 -8.12
C PRO A 229 -6.52 -20.37 -9.45
N ALA A 230 -5.20 -20.21 -9.46
CA ALA A 230 -4.38 -20.59 -10.62
C ALA A 230 -3.99 -22.08 -10.58
N ASP A 231 -3.26 -22.51 -11.60
CA ASP A 231 -3.01 -23.94 -11.85
C ASP A 231 -2.17 -24.57 -10.73
N PHE A 232 -1.24 -23.81 -10.14
CA PHE A 232 -0.43 -24.28 -9.02
C PHE A 232 -1.28 -24.65 -7.81
N GLU A 233 -2.25 -23.81 -7.44
CA GLU A 233 -3.12 -24.01 -6.29
C GLU A 233 -3.99 -25.25 -6.48
N ILE A 234 -4.57 -25.40 -7.68
CA ILE A 234 -5.42 -26.54 -8.03
C ILE A 234 -4.61 -27.85 -8.05
N GLU A 235 -3.39 -27.82 -8.59
CA GLU A 235 -2.50 -28.98 -8.62
C GLU A 235 -2.08 -29.39 -7.21
N LYS A 236 -1.63 -28.43 -6.39
CA LYS A 236 -1.20 -28.69 -5.00
C LYS A 236 -2.35 -29.14 -4.11
N SER A 237 -3.58 -28.71 -4.39
CA SER A 237 -4.77 -29.19 -3.66
C SER A 237 -5.35 -30.50 -4.21
N GLN A 238 -4.73 -31.10 -5.24
CA GLN A 238 -5.23 -32.30 -5.93
C GLN A 238 -6.67 -32.13 -6.44
N GLY A 239 -7.02 -30.91 -6.83
CA GLY A 239 -8.37 -30.54 -7.27
C GLY A 239 -9.40 -30.34 -6.14
N VAL A 240 -9.01 -30.49 -4.87
CA VAL A 240 -9.91 -30.23 -3.74
C VAL A 240 -9.98 -28.72 -3.50
N VAL A 241 -11.19 -28.17 -3.56
CA VAL A 241 -11.45 -26.74 -3.33
C VAL A 241 -12.57 -26.62 -2.29
N VAL A 242 -12.34 -25.79 -1.27
CA VAL A 242 -13.38 -25.39 -0.33
C VAL A 242 -14.07 -24.15 -0.90
N GLU A 243 -15.29 -24.34 -1.42
CA GLU A 243 -16.04 -23.28 -2.05
C GLU A 243 -16.80 -22.43 -1.01
N GLN A 244 -16.64 -21.10 -1.10
CA GLN A 244 -17.39 -20.13 -0.30
C GLN A 244 -17.98 -19.03 -1.21
N VAL A 245 -19.23 -19.22 -1.64
CA VAL A 245 -19.92 -18.32 -2.59
C VAL A 245 -21.04 -17.49 -1.97
N ILE A 246 -21.53 -17.86 -0.78
CA ILE A 246 -22.63 -17.16 -0.11
C ILE A 246 -22.08 -15.92 0.60
N ARG A 247 -22.67 -14.76 0.31
CA ARG A 247 -22.33 -13.49 0.96
C ARG A 247 -23.26 -13.27 2.18
N PRO A 248 -22.75 -12.78 3.32
CA PRO A 248 -23.58 -12.52 4.50
C PRO A 248 -24.75 -11.55 4.26
N THR A 249 -24.60 -10.63 3.30
CA THR A 249 -25.60 -9.62 2.94
C THR A 249 -26.64 -10.12 1.92
N GLY A 250 -26.53 -11.37 1.48
CA GLY A 250 -27.34 -11.92 0.39
C GLY A 250 -27.00 -11.37 -1.00
N LEU A 251 -25.97 -10.52 -1.14
CA LEU A 251 -25.55 -10.01 -2.45
C LEU A 251 -25.17 -11.14 -3.39
N MET A 252 -25.64 -11.05 -4.63
CA MET A 252 -25.46 -12.07 -5.65
C MET A 252 -24.38 -11.64 -6.66
N ASP A 253 -23.79 -12.63 -7.32
CA ASP A 253 -22.95 -12.42 -8.48
C ASP A 253 -23.74 -11.70 -9.58
N PRO A 254 -23.15 -10.74 -10.31
CA PRO A 254 -23.86 -9.86 -11.22
C PRO A 254 -24.34 -10.59 -12.48
N GLU A 255 -25.37 -10.04 -13.13
CA GLU A 255 -25.78 -10.53 -14.46
C GLU A 255 -24.78 -10.08 -15.52
N ILE A 256 -24.42 -10.99 -16.43
CA ILE A 256 -23.51 -10.72 -17.54
C ILE A 256 -24.29 -10.75 -18.84
N GLU A 257 -24.24 -9.65 -19.59
CA GLU A 257 -24.80 -9.54 -20.95
C GLU A 257 -23.69 -9.37 -21.98
N VAL A 258 -23.86 -9.99 -23.15
CA VAL A 258 -22.98 -9.78 -24.31
C VAL A 258 -23.70 -8.90 -25.32
N ARG A 259 -23.04 -7.83 -25.77
CA ARG A 259 -23.55 -6.88 -26.78
C ARG A 259 -22.57 -6.72 -27.93
N PRO A 260 -23.04 -6.44 -29.17
CA PRO A 260 -22.15 -6.26 -30.32
C PRO A 260 -21.20 -5.06 -30.15
N VAL A 261 -20.03 -5.12 -30.79
CA VAL A 261 -19.06 -4.00 -30.80
C VAL A 261 -19.62 -2.81 -31.58
N LYS A 262 -20.43 -3.08 -32.61
CA LYS A 262 -21.07 -2.04 -33.41
C LYS A 262 -22.02 -1.18 -32.57
N GLY A 263 -21.71 0.11 -32.45
CA GLY A 263 -22.49 1.07 -31.66
C GLY A 263 -22.22 1.00 -30.15
N GLN A 264 -21.17 0.30 -29.71
CA GLN A 264 -20.87 0.09 -28.29
C GLN A 264 -20.73 1.38 -27.47
N ILE A 265 -20.21 2.47 -28.07
CA ILE A 265 -19.99 3.73 -27.35
C ILE A 265 -21.32 4.43 -27.06
N ASP A 266 -22.25 4.44 -28.02
CA ASP A 266 -23.58 5.03 -27.84
C ASP A 266 -24.41 4.23 -26.81
N ASP A 267 -24.33 2.89 -26.89
CA ASP A 267 -24.98 2.00 -25.92
C ASP A 267 -24.41 2.18 -24.50
N LEU A 268 -23.07 2.24 -24.38
CA LEU A 268 -22.38 2.50 -23.13
C LEU A 268 -22.79 3.84 -22.53
N LEU A 269 -22.86 4.91 -23.34
CA LEU A 269 -23.28 6.23 -22.89
C LEU A 269 -24.72 6.21 -22.35
N ALA A 270 -25.62 5.47 -23.01
CA ALA A 270 -27.01 5.31 -22.54
C ALA A 270 -27.10 4.53 -21.21
N GLU A 271 -26.27 3.49 -21.04
CA GLU A 271 -26.16 2.76 -19.77
C GLU A 271 -25.56 3.63 -18.65
N ILE A 272 -24.49 4.38 -18.94
CA ILE A 272 -23.88 5.33 -18.01
C ILE A 272 -24.91 6.34 -17.52
N ARG A 273 -25.66 6.98 -18.43
CA ARG A 273 -26.68 7.98 -18.07
C ARG A 273 -27.77 7.40 -17.16
N ARG A 274 -28.17 6.14 -17.38
CA ARG A 274 -29.10 5.43 -16.49
C ARG A 274 -28.51 5.21 -15.09
N ARG A 275 -27.23 4.85 -14.99
CA ARG A 275 -26.55 4.67 -13.68
C ARG A 275 -26.37 5.98 -12.94
N VAL A 276 -25.98 7.04 -13.64
CA VAL A 276 -25.86 8.40 -13.08
C VAL A 276 -27.20 8.87 -12.51
N ALA A 277 -28.31 8.67 -13.23
CA ALA A 277 -29.64 9.01 -12.75
C ALA A 277 -30.03 8.25 -11.47
N ALA A 278 -29.55 7.01 -11.31
CA ALA A 278 -29.70 6.20 -10.11
C ALA A 278 -28.66 6.50 -9.01
N LYS A 279 -27.79 7.51 -9.19
CA LYS A 279 -26.66 7.87 -8.31
C LYS A 279 -25.63 6.75 -8.10
N GLN A 280 -25.51 5.85 -9.08
CA GLN A 280 -24.57 4.73 -9.08
C GLN A 280 -23.31 5.05 -9.90
N ARG A 281 -22.26 4.24 -9.76
CA ARG A 281 -20.98 4.40 -10.46
C ARG A 281 -20.76 3.32 -11.52
N VAL A 282 -19.94 3.66 -12.50
CA VAL A 282 -19.60 2.81 -13.64
C VAL A 282 -18.09 2.63 -13.75
N LEU A 283 -17.66 1.39 -13.93
CA LEU A 283 -16.30 1.05 -14.31
C LEU A 283 -16.28 0.64 -15.79
N VAL A 284 -15.37 1.21 -16.56
CA VAL A 284 -15.18 0.85 -17.98
C VAL A 284 -13.76 0.36 -18.18
N LEU A 285 -13.62 -0.84 -18.72
CA LEU A 285 -12.32 -1.44 -19.04
C LEU A 285 -12.09 -1.47 -20.54
N THR A 286 -10.98 -0.87 -20.97
CA THR A 286 -10.50 -0.89 -22.36
C THR A 286 -9.29 -1.82 -22.49
N LEU A 287 -8.71 -1.93 -23.68
CA LEU A 287 -7.49 -2.72 -23.92
C LEU A 287 -6.21 -1.88 -23.95
N THR A 288 -6.30 -0.61 -24.36
CA THR A 288 -5.14 0.24 -24.62
C THR A 288 -5.26 1.58 -23.92
N LYS A 289 -4.11 2.19 -23.58
CA LYS A 289 -4.05 3.54 -22.98
C LYS A 289 -4.75 4.55 -23.86
N ARG A 290 -4.45 4.53 -25.16
CA ARG A 290 -5.05 5.39 -26.16
C ARG A 290 -6.58 5.28 -26.18
N MET A 291 -7.13 4.07 -26.21
CA MET A 291 -8.59 3.91 -26.17
C MET A 291 -9.22 4.40 -24.86
N ALA A 292 -8.53 4.24 -23.73
CA ALA A 292 -9.01 4.76 -22.46
C ALA A 292 -9.00 6.31 -22.44
N GLU A 293 -7.95 6.93 -22.98
CA GLU A 293 -7.82 8.38 -23.14
C GLU A 293 -8.89 8.92 -24.08
N ASP A 294 -8.96 8.40 -25.32
CA ASP A 294 -9.95 8.80 -26.33
C ASP A 294 -11.39 8.66 -25.81
N LEU A 295 -11.69 7.58 -25.07
CA LEU A 295 -13.01 7.38 -24.46
C LEU A 295 -13.30 8.36 -23.32
N THR A 296 -12.29 8.65 -22.50
CA THR A 296 -12.43 9.61 -21.39
C THR A 296 -12.71 11.00 -21.93
N ASP A 297 -11.98 11.44 -22.95
CA ASP A 297 -12.17 12.73 -23.60
C ASP A 297 -13.56 12.82 -24.24
N TYR A 298 -13.97 11.78 -24.98
CA TYR A 298 -15.31 11.72 -25.57
C TYR A 298 -16.42 11.81 -24.51
N LEU A 299 -16.30 11.07 -23.40
CA LEU A 299 -17.29 11.09 -22.32
C LEU A 299 -17.34 12.47 -21.64
N ALA A 300 -16.18 13.12 -21.44
CA ALA A 300 -16.11 14.47 -20.89
C ALA A 300 -16.78 15.50 -21.82
N ASP A 301 -16.54 15.42 -23.14
CA ASP A 301 -17.14 16.32 -24.14
C ASP A 301 -18.67 16.25 -24.17
N VAL A 302 -19.25 15.07 -23.90
CA VAL A 302 -20.71 14.89 -23.78
C VAL A 302 -21.23 15.10 -22.35
N ALA A 303 -20.45 15.78 -21.51
CA ALA A 303 -20.75 16.20 -20.14
C ALA A 303 -20.96 15.05 -19.14
N VAL A 304 -20.29 13.91 -19.32
CA VAL A 304 -20.19 12.87 -18.29
C VAL A 304 -19.01 13.18 -17.37
N ARG A 305 -19.23 13.11 -16.05
CA ARG A 305 -18.15 13.24 -15.07
C ARG A 305 -17.34 11.95 -15.05
N VAL A 306 -16.17 11.98 -15.67
CA VAL A 306 -15.33 10.81 -15.91
C VAL A 306 -13.88 11.06 -15.49
N ARG A 307 -13.20 10.01 -15.04
CA ARG A 307 -11.75 9.99 -14.86
C ARG A 307 -11.10 8.77 -15.49
N TYR A 308 -9.87 8.96 -15.95
CA TYR A 308 -9.00 7.91 -16.44
C TYR A 308 -8.00 7.48 -15.36
N ILE A 309 -7.77 6.19 -15.23
CA ILE A 309 -6.74 5.60 -14.36
C ILE A 309 -5.81 4.67 -15.15
N HIS A 310 -4.50 4.90 -15.01
CA HIS A 310 -3.45 4.10 -15.64
C HIS A 310 -2.41 3.57 -14.65
N SER A 311 -1.52 2.72 -15.16
CA SER A 311 -0.52 1.99 -14.37
C SER A 311 0.62 2.84 -13.82
N GLU A 312 0.85 4.04 -14.35
CA GLU A 312 1.93 4.95 -13.91
C GLU A 312 1.48 5.95 -12.85
N ILE A 313 0.17 5.97 -12.53
CA ILE A 313 -0.35 6.76 -11.41
C ILE A 313 0.21 6.19 -10.10
N ASP A 314 0.75 7.07 -9.25
CA ASP A 314 1.26 6.71 -7.94
C ASP A 314 0.16 6.07 -7.08
N ALA A 315 0.55 5.24 -6.11
CA ALA A 315 -0.40 4.57 -5.23
C ALA A 315 -1.29 5.56 -4.45
N LEU A 316 -0.75 6.72 -4.05
CA LEU A 316 -1.52 7.74 -3.32
C LEU A 316 -2.53 8.44 -4.23
N ASP A 317 -2.10 8.91 -5.39
CA ASP A 317 -2.97 9.55 -6.38
C ASP A 317 -4.09 8.60 -6.84
N ARG A 318 -3.76 7.31 -6.97
CA ARG A 318 -4.74 6.26 -7.24
C ARG A 318 -5.80 6.18 -6.14
N MET A 319 -5.40 6.20 -4.87
CA MET A 319 -6.36 6.16 -3.75
C MET A 319 -7.26 7.40 -3.74
N GLU A 320 -6.72 8.57 -4.06
CA GLU A 320 -7.50 9.81 -4.18
C GLU A 320 -8.53 9.71 -5.31
N ILE A 321 -8.13 9.24 -6.48
CA ILE A 321 -9.06 8.94 -7.58
C ILE A 321 -10.17 8.01 -7.07
N LEU A 322 -9.84 6.86 -6.49
CA LEU A 322 -10.87 5.92 -6.03
C LEU A 322 -11.79 6.51 -4.96
N ARG A 323 -11.27 7.36 -4.06
CA ARG A 323 -12.08 8.10 -3.09
C ARG A 323 -13.06 9.03 -3.78
N ASP A 324 -12.60 9.84 -4.72
CA ASP A 324 -13.42 10.85 -5.40
C ASP A 324 -14.57 10.20 -6.20
N LEU A 325 -14.32 9.03 -6.79
CA LEU A 325 -15.38 8.22 -7.41
C LEU A 325 -16.47 7.87 -6.39
N ARG A 326 -16.08 7.45 -5.17
CA ARG A 326 -17.02 7.09 -4.09
C ARG A 326 -17.76 8.31 -3.56
N LEU A 327 -17.07 9.44 -3.42
CA LEU A 327 -17.64 10.73 -3.01
C LEU A 327 -18.54 11.39 -4.07
N ALA A 328 -18.68 10.77 -5.24
CA ALA A 328 -19.50 11.28 -6.34
C ALA A 328 -18.94 12.54 -7.00
N GLU A 329 -17.64 12.82 -6.91
CA GLU A 329 -17.00 13.88 -7.71
C GLU A 329 -17.10 13.58 -9.20
N TYR A 330 -17.00 12.28 -9.53
CA TYR A 330 -17.30 11.77 -10.86
C TYR A 330 -18.02 10.43 -10.78
N ASP A 331 -18.62 10.03 -11.91
CA ASP A 331 -19.53 8.90 -11.99
C ASP A 331 -18.93 7.69 -12.69
N VAL A 332 -17.94 7.92 -13.55
CA VAL A 332 -17.33 6.91 -14.42
C VAL A 332 -15.82 6.87 -14.24
N LEU A 333 -15.27 5.67 -14.10
CA LEU A 333 -13.83 5.43 -14.11
C LEU A 333 -13.46 4.53 -15.28
N VAL A 334 -12.61 5.04 -16.17
CA VAL A 334 -12.10 4.32 -17.33
C VAL A 334 -10.67 3.85 -17.05
N GLY A 335 -10.35 2.60 -17.35
CA GLY A 335 -8.98 2.10 -17.23
C GLY A 335 -8.73 0.84 -18.04
N ILE A 336 -7.48 0.38 -18.04
CA ILE A 336 -7.09 -0.85 -18.75
C ILE A 336 -7.16 -2.04 -17.80
N ASN A 337 -6.53 -1.88 -16.64
CA ASN A 337 -6.44 -2.89 -15.61
C ASN A 337 -6.84 -2.28 -14.26
N LEU A 338 -8.13 -2.38 -13.96
CA LEU A 338 -8.73 -2.02 -12.68
C LEU A 338 -8.68 -3.20 -11.69
N LEU A 339 -7.80 -4.20 -11.89
CA LEU A 339 -7.80 -5.43 -11.09
C LEU A 339 -6.97 -5.35 -9.82
N ARG A 340 -6.23 -4.26 -9.56
CA ARG A 340 -5.40 -4.20 -8.36
C ARG A 340 -6.26 -4.17 -7.09
N GLU A 341 -5.81 -4.91 -6.09
CA GLU A 341 -6.35 -4.99 -4.74
C GLU A 341 -6.74 -3.59 -4.23
N GLY A 342 -7.93 -3.45 -3.61
CA GLY A 342 -8.42 -2.18 -3.07
C GLY A 342 -9.64 -1.56 -3.75
N LEU A 343 -10.15 -2.15 -4.84
CA LEU A 343 -11.39 -1.72 -5.49
C LEU A 343 -12.61 -2.49 -4.94
N ASP A 344 -12.94 -2.25 -3.68
CA ASP A 344 -14.22 -2.68 -3.08
C ASP A 344 -15.16 -1.46 -2.98
N MET A 345 -16.03 -1.31 -3.98
CA MET A 345 -16.89 -0.12 -4.14
C MET A 345 -18.35 -0.54 -4.26
N PRO A 346 -19.14 -0.48 -3.18
CA PRO A 346 -20.57 -0.79 -3.23
C PRO A 346 -21.35 0.19 -4.10
N GLU A 347 -20.79 1.36 -4.39
CA GLU A 347 -21.40 2.38 -5.25
C GLU A 347 -21.38 1.98 -6.73
N VAL A 348 -20.54 1.01 -7.14
CA VAL A 348 -20.44 0.52 -8.52
C VAL A 348 -21.55 -0.49 -8.80
N SER A 349 -22.42 -0.19 -9.79
CA SER A 349 -23.48 -1.11 -10.24
C SER A 349 -23.34 -1.57 -11.70
N LEU A 350 -22.40 -0.98 -12.44
CA LEU A 350 -22.13 -1.38 -13.82
C LEU A 350 -20.63 -1.52 -14.06
N VAL A 351 -20.25 -2.64 -14.65
CA VAL A 351 -18.91 -2.87 -15.20
C VAL A 351 -19.03 -3.15 -16.69
N ALA A 352 -18.46 -2.29 -17.51
CA ALA A 352 -18.42 -2.44 -18.96
C ALA A 352 -17.03 -2.88 -19.42
N ILE A 353 -16.94 -3.95 -20.19
CA ILE A 353 -15.70 -4.44 -20.76
C ILE A 353 -15.76 -4.26 -22.27
N LEU A 354 -14.98 -3.32 -22.79
CA LEU A 354 -14.82 -3.13 -24.23
C LEU A 354 -13.85 -4.19 -24.77
N ASP A 355 -14.13 -4.63 -26.01
CA ASP A 355 -13.34 -5.63 -26.72
C ASP A 355 -13.14 -6.90 -25.89
N ALA A 356 -14.23 -7.41 -25.32
CA ALA A 356 -14.19 -8.57 -24.42
C ALA A 356 -13.75 -9.87 -25.12
N ASP A 357 -13.88 -9.91 -26.45
CA ASP A 357 -13.51 -11.05 -27.30
C ASP A 357 -12.04 -11.07 -27.74
N LYS A 358 -11.24 -10.07 -27.35
CA LYS A 358 -9.81 -10.02 -27.66
C LYS A 358 -9.04 -10.76 -26.58
N GLU A 359 -8.80 -12.05 -26.82
CA GLU A 359 -8.05 -12.90 -25.89
C GLU A 359 -6.63 -12.37 -25.61
N GLY A 360 -6.16 -12.66 -24.40
CA GLY A 360 -4.90 -12.17 -23.87
C GLY A 360 -4.98 -12.07 -22.35
N TYR A 361 -3.93 -11.55 -21.72
CA TYR A 361 -3.87 -11.45 -20.26
C TYR A 361 -5.11 -10.75 -19.67
N LEU A 362 -5.47 -9.57 -20.20
CA LEU A 362 -6.57 -8.73 -19.71
C LEU A 362 -7.98 -9.28 -19.95
N ARG A 363 -8.12 -10.33 -20.79
CA ARG A 363 -9.39 -10.96 -21.15
C ARG A 363 -9.35 -12.48 -20.95
N SER A 364 -8.41 -12.94 -20.12
CA SER A 364 -8.37 -14.31 -19.65
C SER A 364 -9.57 -14.60 -18.75
N GLU A 365 -9.95 -15.87 -18.63
CA GLU A 365 -10.99 -16.35 -17.70
C GLU A 365 -10.84 -15.75 -16.29
N ARG A 366 -9.61 -15.76 -15.76
CA ARG A 366 -9.28 -15.21 -14.43
C ARG A 366 -9.54 -13.71 -14.37
N SER A 367 -9.01 -12.95 -15.33
CA SER A 367 -9.21 -11.50 -15.39
C SER A 367 -10.68 -11.11 -15.55
N LEU A 368 -11.41 -11.76 -16.45
CA LEU A 368 -12.84 -11.49 -16.65
C LEU A 368 -13.65 -11.79 -15.39
N MET A 369 -13.38 -12.89 -14.69
CA MET A 369 -14.05 -13.24 -13.44
C MET A 369 -13.79 -12.19 -12.34
N GLN A 370 -12.54 -11.74 -12.19
CA GLN A 370 -12.20 -10.69 -11.22
C GLN A 370 -12.83 -9.34 -11.56
N ILE A 371 -12.85 -8.97 -12.84
CA ILE A 371 -13.49 -7.74 -13.33
C ILE A 371 -15.00 -7.80 -13.04
N ALA A 372 -15.65 -8.91 -13.39
CA ALA A 372 -17.07 -9.12 -13.14
C ALA A 372 -17.39 -9.04 -11.65
N GLY A 373 -16.54 -9.61 -10.79
CA GLY A 373 -16.67 -9.55 -9.34
C GLY A 373 -16.74 -8.13 -8.76
N ARG A 374 -16.25 -7.10 -9.47
CA ARG A 374 -16.36 -5.69 -9.03
C ARG A 374 -17.80 -5.19 -8.98
N ALA A 375 -18.71 -5.75 -9.79
CA ALA A 375 -20.14 -5.41 -9.74
C ALA A 375 -20.90 -6.20 -8.66
N ALA A 376 -20.32 -7.24 -8.07
CA ALA A 376 -20.99 -8.12 -7.10
C ALA A 376 -21.21 -7.48 -5.70
N ARG A 377 -20.78 -6.23 -5.52
CA ARG A 377 -20.88 -5.47 -4.26
C ARG A 377 -22.13 -4.59 -4.20
N ASN A 378 -22.90 -4.54 -5.28
CA ASN A 378 -24.14 -3.79 -5.39
C ASN A 378 -25.29 -4.73 -5.78
N ALA A 379 -26.45 -4.55 -5.16
CA ALA A 379 -27.66 -5.33 -5.45
C ALA A 379 -28.11 -5.23 -6.91
N ASP A 380 -27.86 -4.09 -7.57
CA ASP A 380 -28.15 -3.82 -8.98
C ASP A 380 -26.96 -4.13 -9.91
N GLY A 381 -25.97 -4.87 -9.40
CA GLY A 381 -24.72 -5.20 -10.10
C GLY A 381 -24.96 -5.87 -11.45
N LYS A 382 -24.40 -5.28 -12.50
CA LYS A 382 -24.46 -5.77 -13.89
C LYS A 382 -23.11 -5.65 -14.59
N VAL A 383 -22.84 -6.57 -15.50
CA VAL A 383 -21.65 -6.57 -16.35
C VAL A 383 -22.08 -6.62 -17.83
N ILE A 384 -21.44 -5.80 -18.66
CA ILE A 384 -21.65 -5.82 -20.11
C ILE A 384 -20.32 -6.15 -20.79
N PHE A 385 -20.30 -7.23 -21.57
CA PHE A 385 -19.22 -7.58 -22.48
C PHE A 385 -19.55 -7.09 -23.88
N TYR A 386 -18.79 -6.12 -24.38
CA TYR A 386 -18.89 -5.72 -25.78
C TYR A 386 -17.96 -6.59 -26.63
N ALA A 387 -18.56 -7.43 -27.46
CA ALA A 387 -17.89 -8.48 -28.20
C ALA A 387 -18.72 -8.92 -29.41
N ASP A 388 -18.06 -9.28 -30.51
CA ASP A 388 -18.74 -9.86 -31.69
C ASP A 388 -18.77 -11.39 -31.65
N ASN A 389 -17.83 -12.01 -30.92
CA ASN A 389 -17.75 -13.46 -30.73
C ASN A 389 -17.62 -13.81 -29.24
N ILE A 390 -18.22 -14.92 -28.82
CA ILE A 390 -18.04 -15.45 -27.46
C ILE A 390 -16.79 -16.34 -27.45
N THR A 391 -15.73 -15.93 -26.75
CA THR A 391 -14.51 -16.71 -26.59
C THR A 391 -14.66 -17.79 -25.52
N GLY A 392 -13.72 -18.75 -25.48
CA GLY A 392 -13.70 -19.76 -24.42
C GLY A 392 -13.57 -19.16 -23.02
N SER A 393 -12.77 -18.11 -22.88
CA SER A 393 -12.61 -17.37 -21.62
C SER A 393 -13.92 -16.70 -21.18
N MET A 394 -14.63 -16.04 -22.11
CA MET A 394 -15.93 -15.42 -21.83
C MET A 394 -16.98 -16.44 -21.41
N GLN A 395 -17.10 -17.54 -22.16
CA GLN A 395 -18.09 -18.58 -21.90
C GLN A 395 -17.93 -19.15 -20.49
N LYS A 396 -16.70 -19.54 -20.11
CA LYS A 396 -16.42 -20.06 -18.76
C LYS A 396 -16.74 -19.05 -17.66
N THR A 397 -16.39 -17.77 -17.85
CA THR A 397 -16.74 -16.73 -16.88
C THR A 397 -18.26 -16.62 -16.72
N MET A 398 -19.00 -16.56 -17.83
CA MET A 398 -20.46 -16.47 -17.82
C MET A 398 -21.11 -17.67 -17.12
N ASP A 399 -20.66 -18.89 -17.45
CA ASP A 399 -21.20 -20.13 -16.88
C ASP A 399 -20.96 -20.19 -15.37
N GLU A 400 -19.76 -19.86 -14.91
CA GLU A 400 -19.41 -19.90 -13.50
C GLU A 400 -20.11 -18.78 -12.70
N THR A 401 -20.22 -17.56 -13.24
CA THR A 401 -21.00 -16.48 -12.62
C THR A 401 -22.48 -16.87 -12.51
N ALA A 402 -23.06 -17.47 -13.56
CA ALA A 402 -24.45 -17.93 -13.55
C ALA A 402 -24.67 -19.06 -12.53
N ARG A 403 -23.74 -20.01 -12.41
CA ARG A 403 -23.78 -21.09 -11.41
C ARG A 403 -23.78 -20.52 -9.99
N ARG A 404 -22.85 -19.61 -9.68
CA ARG A 404 -22.75 -18.95 -8.36
C ARG A 404 -24.01 -18.16 -8.03
N ARG A 405 -24.51 -17.36 -8.97
CA ARG A 405 -25.74 -16.57 -8.82
C ARG A 405 -26.95 -17.47 -8.51
N LYS A 406 -27.08 -18.61 -9.18
CA LYS A 406 -28.15 -19.59 -8.92
C LYS A 406 -28.10 -20.13 -7.49
N ILE A 407 -26.92 -20.57 -7.03
CA ILE A 407 -26.73 -21.10 -5.66
C ILE A 407 -27.06 -20.01 -4.62
N GLN A 408 -26.63 -18.78 -4.86
CA GLN A 408 -26.91 -17.64 -3.97
C GLN A 408 -28.41 -17.30 -3.92
N ALA A 409 -29.09 -17.32 -5.07
CA ALA A 409 -30.54 -17.07 -5.15
C ALA A 409 -31.34 -18.14 -4.38
N GLU A 410 -31.03 -19.43 -4.58
CA GLU A 410 -31.67 -20.53 -3.85
C GLU A 410 -31.42 -20.44 -2.34
N TYR A 411 -30.21 -20.08 -1.92
CA TYR A 411 -29.89 -19.86 -0.51
C TYR A 411 -30.68 -18.69 0.07
N ASN A 412 -30.75 -17.56 -0.63
CA ASN A 412 -31.49 -16.38 -0.20
C ASN A 412 -32.99 -16.66 -0.05
N GLU A 413 -33.59 -17.33 -1.04
CA GLU A 413 -34.99 -17.73 -1.00
C GLU A 413 -35.28 -18.65 0.20
N LYS A 414 -34.45 -19.68 0.40
CA LYS A 414 -34.60 -20.63 1.50
C LYS A 414 -34.50 -19.99 2.89
N HIS A 415 -33.69 -18.94 3.03
CA HIS A 415 -33.44 -18.28 4.32
C HIS A 415 -34.15 -16.93 4.48
N GLY A 416 -34.95 -16.49 3.49
CA GLY A 416 -35.66 -15.21 3.54
C GLY A 416 -34.72 -14.00 3.56
N ILE A 417 -33.58 -14.06 2.87
CA ILE A 417 -32.58 -13.00 2.83
C ILE A 417 -32.83 -12.10 1.62
N THR A 418 -33.01 -10.80 1.85
CA THR A 418 -33.08 -9.79 0.79
C THR A 418 -31.68 -9.22 0.52
N PRO A 419 -31.15 -9.33 -0.71
CA PRO A 419 -29.85 -8.76 -1.07
C PRO A 419 -29.77 -7.28 -0.72
N THR A 420 -28.80 -6.89 0.11
CA THR A 420 -28.66 -5.50 0.58
C THR A 420 -27.24 -4.98 0.31
N THR A 421 -27.15 -3.85 -0.40
CA THR A 421 -25.88 -3.14 -0.60
C THR A 421 -25.46 -2.44 0.69
N LEU A 422 -24.23 -2.70 1.15
CA LEU A 422 -23.65 -2.01 2.31
C LEU A 422 -22.84 -0.80 1.82
N TYR A 423 -23.35 0.41 2.08
CA TYR A 423 -22.62 1.65 1.81
C TYR A 423 -21.79 2.06 3.03
N LYS A 424 -20.55 2.52 2.81
CA LYS A 424 -19.75 3.16 3.88
C LYS A 424 -20.13 4.62 4.02
N THR A 425 -19.98 5.18 5.21
CA THR A 425 -20.22 6.62 5.43
C THR A 425 -19.11 7.46 4.79
N VAL A 426 -19.41 8.72 4.45
CA VAL A 426 -18.41 9.67 3.93
C VAL A 426 -17.21 9.79 4.88
N GLU A 427 -17.46 9.82 6.18
CA GLU A 427 -16.42 9.87 7.20
C GLU A 427 -15.51 8.63 7.20
N GLU A 428 -16.09 7.43 7.06
CA GLU A 428 -15.32 6.18 6.91
C GLU A 428 -14.48 6.18 5.63
N VAL A 429 -15.01 6.70 4.53
CA VAL A 429 -14.24 6.84 3.28
C VAL A 429 -13.05 7.78 3.50
N MET A 430 -13.27 8.94 4.09
CA MET A 430 -12.22 9.93 4.37
C MET A 430 -11.15 9.40 5.33
N GLN A 431 -11.55 8.74 6.42
CA GLN A 431 -10.62 8.14 7.39
C GLN A 431 -9.75 7.05 6.75
N SER A 432 -10.31 6.25 5.84
CA SER A 432 -9.55 5.19 5.15
C SER A 432 -8.48 5.72 4.19
N THR A 433 -8.61 6.97 3.73
CA THR A 433 -7.69 7.61 2.79
C THR A 433 -6.77 8.66 3.40
N ARG A 434 -6.80 8.82 4.73
CA ARG A 434 -6.08 9.88 5.45
C ARG A 434 -4.56 9.90 5.22
N VAL A 435 -3.97 8.80 4.74
CA VAL A 435 -2.54 8.68 4.39
C VAL A 435 -2.21 9.39 3.07
N ALA A 436 -3.15 9.45 2.12
CA ALA A 436 -2.96 10.14 0.84
C ALA A 436 -2.85 11.66 1.05
N ASP A 437 -3.63 12.20 1.99
CA ASP A 437 -3.67 13.63 2.30
C ASP A 437 -2.33 14.15 2.87
N VAL A 438 -1.54 13.31 3.54
CA VAL A 438 -0.29 13.71 4.22
C VAL A 438 0.84 14.10 3.24
N ARG A 439 0.78 13.67 1.96
CA ARG A 439 1.84 13.97 0.97
C ARG A 439 1.48 15.02 -0.07
N SER A 440 0.21 15.17 -0.47
CA SER A 440 -0.23 16.25 -1.37
C SER A 440 0.12 17.64 -0.78
N ASP A 441 0.24 17.72 0.54
CA ASP A 441 0.66 18.91 1.31
C ASP A 441 2.16 19.28 1.19
N SER A 442 3.01 18.43 0.60
CA SER A 442 4.46 18.70 0.51
C SER A 442 4.84 19.68 -0.60
N TYR A 443 4.01 19.81 -1.64
CA TYR A 443 4.35 20.57 -2.86
C TYR A 443 3.80 22.00 -2.91
N ASN A 444 3.01 22.43 -1.93
CA ASN A 444 2.36 23.75 -1.91
C ASN A 444 2.71 24.61 -0.67
N LYS A 445 3.94 24.47 -0.15
CA LYS A 445 4.35 25.18 1.08
C LYS A 445 4.98 26.57 0.88
N ASP A 446 5.24 27.02 -0.34
CA ASP A 446 5.83 28.33 -0.60
C ASP A 446 4.91 29.24 -1.42
N LYS A 447 3.91 29.81 -0.75
CA LYS A 447 3.40 31.16 -1.01
C LYS A 447 2.56 31.57 0.20
N ARG A 448 3.06 32.55 0.96
CA ARG A 448 2.19 33.35 1.83
C ARG A 448 1.27 34.15 0.92
N GLU A 449 0.17 33.54 0.50
CA GLU A 449 -0.88 34.25 -0.22
C GLU A 449 -1.61 35.14 0.78
N ASP A 450 -1.59 36.44 0.50
CA ASP A 450 -2.45 37.40 1.18
C ASP A 450 -3.90 37.06 0.81
N PHE A 451 -4.70 36.69 1.80
CA PHE A 451 -6.10 36.28 1.61
C PHE A 451 -7.03 37.49 1.49
N GLN A 452 -6.53 38.70 1.75
CA GLN A 452 -7.31 39.94 1.61
C GLN A 452 -7.39 40.35 0.15
N VAL A 453 -8.62 40.38 -0.39
CA VAL A 453 -8.86 40.85 -1.77
C VAL A 453 -9.23 42.32 -1.75
N SER A 454 -8.61 43.15 -2.58
CA SER A 454 -9.01 44.56 -2.66
C SER A 454 -10.37 44.72 -3.34
N GLU A 455 -11.13 45.76 -2.96
CA GLU A 455 -12.48 45.99 -3.51
C GLU A 455 -12.45 46.32 -5.02
N SER A 456 -11.31 46.80 -5.53
CA SER A 456 -11.09 47.12 -6.94
C SER A 456 -10.76 45.87 -7.77
N GLU A 457 -10.06 44.88 -7.20
CA GLU A 457 -9.81 43.58 -7.82
C GLU A 457 -11.10 42.75 -7.87
N TRP A 458 -11.86 42.71 -6.77
CA TRP A 458 -13.12 41.99 -6.70
C TRP A 458 -14.13 42.43 -7.77
N LYS A 459 -14.22 43.74 -8.02
CA LYS A 459 -15.13 44.32 -9.03
C LYS A 459 -14.73 43.99 -10.47
N LYS A 460 -13.45 43.71 -10.75
CA LYS A 460 -12.94 43.35 -12.08
C LYS A 460 -13.19 41.88 -12.45
N LEU A 461 -13.36 41.02 -11.45
CA LEU A 461 -13.63 39.59 -11.67
C LEU A 461 -15.03 39.36 -12.24
N THR A 462 -15.12 38.42 -13.16
CA THR A 462 -16.37 37.87 -13.69
C THR A 462 -17.12 37.08 -12.62
N PRO A 463 -18.43 36.80 -12.79
CA PRO A 463 -19.20 36.00 -11.84
C PRO A 463 -18.59 34.60 -11.58
N PHE A 464 -18.03 33.97 -12.60
CA PHE A 464 -17.38 32.66 -12.50
C PHE A 464 -16.07 32.74 -11.70
N GLU A 465 -15.21 33.72 -11.99
CA GLU A 465 -13.95 33.91 -11.26
C GLU A 465 -14.18 34.29 -9.78
N ARG A 466 -15.29 34.98 -9.48
CA ARG A 466 -15.68 35.27 -8.08
C ARG A 466 -16.11 34.01 -7.33
N GLU A 467 -16.76 33.07 -8.01
CA GLU A 467 -17.17 31.79 -7.43
C GLU A 467 -15.96 30.89 -7.16
N GLU A 468 -15.04 30.78 -8.12
CA GLU A 468 -13.77 30.08 -7.93
C GLU A 468 -12.95 30.69 -6.77
N LYS A 469 -12.92 32.02 -6.67
CA LYS A 469 -12.18 32.70 -5.59
C LYS A 469 -12.81 32.45 -4.21
N LEU A 470 -14.14 32.34 -4.13
CA LEU A 470 -14.83 32.01 -2.87
C LEU A 470 -14.59 30.55 -2.48
N ASP A 471 -14.65 29.62 -3.43
CA ASP A 471 -14.34 28.21 -3.20
C ASP A 471 -12.88 28.02 -2.73
N MET A 472 -11.95 28.76 -3.34
CA MET A 472 -10.56 28.80 -2.91
C MET A 472 -10.40 29.30 -1.46
N LEU A 473 -11.06 30.40 -1.08
CA LEU A 473 -11.02 30.92 0.28
C LEU A 473 -11.68 29.94 1.29
N GLU A 474 -12.76 29.27 0.90
CA GLU A 474 -13.45 28.29 1.73
C GLU A 474 -12.56 27.06 2.01
N LYS A 475 -11.85 26.57 0.98
CA LYS A 475 -10.82 25.53 1.14
C LYS A 475 -9.67 25.98 2.04
N GLN A 476 -9.21 27.23 1.93
CA GLN A 476 -8.17 27.78 2.80
C GLN A 476 -8.64 27.92 4.27
N MET A 477 -9.90 28.29 4.49
CA MET A 477 -10.51 28.34 5.82
C MET A 477 -10.58 26.96 6.48
N ILE A 478 -11.04 25.94 5.72
CA ILE A 478 -11.11 24.55 6.20
C ILE A 478 -9.71 24.04 6.54
N ARG A 479 -8.72 24.31 5.69
CA ARG A 479 -7.31 23.98 5.94
C ARG A 479 -6.79 24.62 7.22
N ALA A 480 -7.00 25.92 7.41
CA ALA A 480 -6.61 26.61 8.64
C ALA A 480 -7.30 26.01 9.89
N SER A 481 -8.55 25.53 9.77
CA SER A 481 -9.24 24.83 10.86
C SER A 481 -8.66 23.44 11.14
N GLN A 482 -8.23 22.70 10.12
CA GLN A 482 -7.60 21.37 10.26
C GLN A 482 -6.19 21.46 10.86
N GLU A 483 -5.46 22.53 10.52
CA GLU A 483 -4.14 22.86 11.08
C GLU A 483 -4.22 23.51 12.47
N LEU A 484 -5.44 23.64 13.04
CA LEU A 484 -5.73 24.28 14.35
C LEU A 484 -5.39 25.78 14.41
N GLU A 485 -5.23 26.44 13.26
CA GLU A 485 -5.02 27.89 13.09
C GLU A 485 -6.37 28.65 13.12
N PHE A 486 -7.12 28.56 14.24
CA PHE A 486 -8.49 29.07 14.33
C PHE A 486 -8.64 30.57 14.08
N GLU A 487 -7.63 31.39 14.44
CA GLU A 487 -7.64 32.83 14.19
C GLU A 487 -7.58 33.16 12.69
N LYS A 488 -6.79 32.39 11.94
CA LYS A 488 -6.68 32.53 10.48
C LYS A 488 -7.93 32.01 9.78
N ALA A 489 -8.49 30.88 10.25
CA ALA A 489 -9.78 30.40 9.77
C ALA A 489 -10.89 31.45 9.98
N ALA A 490 -10.92 32.10 11.15
CA ALA A 490 -11.86 33.18 11.43
C ALA A 490 -11.64 34.40 10.51
N ALA A 491 -10.39 34.82 10.28
CA ALA A 491 -10.09 35.94 9.39
C ALA A 491 -10.49 35.68 7.93
N ILE A 492 -10.28 34.45 7.43
CA ILE A 492 -10.69 34.04 6.08
C ILE A 492 -12.22 33.95 5.97
N ARG A 493 -12.90 33.44 7.01
CA ARG A 493 -14.37 33.44 7.08
C ARG A 493 -14.94 34.85 6.99
N ASP A 494 -14.40 35.76 7.78
CA ASP A 494 -14.86 37.15 7.81
C ASP A 494 -14.60 37.85 6.45
N GLU A 495 -13.54 37.47 5.75
CA GLU A 495 -13.24 37.91 4.38
C GLU A 495 -14.24 37.35 3.35
N ILE A 496 -14.58 36.05 3.42
CA ILE A 496 -15.61 35.42 2.60
C ILE A 496 -16.96 36.14 2.79
N ASP A 497 -17.32 36.42 4.04
CA ASP A 497 -18.55 37.13 4.38
C ASP A 497 -18.54 38.56 3.83
N ARG A 498 -17.41 39.27 3.93
CA ARG A 498 -17.22 40.60 3.34
C ARG A 498 -17.43 40.60 1.82
N LEU A 499 -16.86 39.63 1.11
CA LEU A 499 -16.97 39.50 -0.35
C LEU A 499 -18.40 39.10 -0.79
N LYS A 500 -19.09 38.26 0.00
CA LYS A 500 -20.50 37.89 -0.21
C LYS A 500 -21.47 39.04 0.08
N ALA A 501 -21.20 39.88 1.09
CA ALA A 501 -22.05 41.01 1.51
C ALA A 501 -22.18 42.15 0.47
N GLY A 502 -21.32 42.17 -0.56
CA GLY A 502 -21.45 43.05 -1.73
C GLY A 502 -22.71 42.80 -2.59
N LYS A 503 -23.40 41.66 -2.42
CA LYS A 503 -24.77 41.41 -2.92
C LYS A 503 -25.79 42.04 -1.97
N LYS A 504 -26.06 43.34 -2.07
CA LYS A 504 -27.09 43.96 -1.19
C LYS A 504 -28.52 43.56 -1.58
N ARG A 505 -29.24 43.07 -0.54
CA ARG A 505 -30.68 43.25 -0.24
C ARG A 505 -31.69 42.69 -1.23
N GLY A 506 -32.24 41.53 -0.87
CA GLY A 506 -33.56 41.06 -1.29
C GLY A 506 -34.11 39.99 -0.33
N GLY A 507 -34.78 40.43 0.74
CA GLY A 507 -35.85 39.65 1.38
C GLY A 507 -35.50 38.52 2.36
N SER A 508 -35.62 38.85 3.65
CA SER A 508 -36.42 38.10 4.65
C SER A 508 -35.83 36.85 5.36
N ARG A 509 -35.68 37.04 6.69
CA ARG A 509 -35.74 36.11 7.85
C ARG A 509 -34.47 35.36 8.29
N TYR A 510 -33.81 36.01 9.24
CA TYR A 510 -33.26 35.37 10.45
C TYR A 510 -34.33 34.54 11.19
N SER A 511 -34.04 33.26 11.51
CA SER A 511 -34.42 32.64 12.79
C SER A 511 -33.81 31.25 12.99
N LYS A 512 -33.02 31.11 14.08
CA LYS A 512 -32.68 29.89 14.85
C LYS A 512 -31.76 28.87 14.14
N TYR A 513 -30.68 28.36 14.73
CA TYR A 513 -30.54 27.83 16.09
C TYR A 513 -29.09 27.95 16.59
N ASN A 514 -28.94 28.39 17.85
CA ASN A 514 -27.87 27.97 18.75
C ASN A 514 -28.20 26.55 19.26
N ARG A 515 -27.32 25.58 19.00
CA ARG A 515 -26.77 24.59 19.94
C ARG A 515 -25.95 23.55 19.19
#